data_AF-I4EIM6-F1
#
_entry.id   AF-I4EIM6-F1
#
_cell.length_a   1.000
_cell.length_b   1.000
_cell.length_c   1.000
_cell.angle_alpha   90.00
_cell.angle_beta   90.00
_cell.angle_gamma   90.00
#
_symmetry.space_group_name_H-M   'P 1'
#
loop_
_entity.id
_entity.type
_entity.pdbx_description
1 polymer ?
#
loop_
_entity_poly.entity_id
_entity_poly.type
_entity_poly.pdbx_seq_one_letter_code
_entity_poly.pdbx_strand_id
1 'polypeptide(L)'
;MDRFFSKLDLRDIKIDPEASFPPDEDAYTDDSLSDWSNGETSAAPVATETETERSEVLKVSARSRPSAVAGAIAGVVRESGRAEVQAIGAGATNQAVKAVAIARDYLHETGIEAVCLPAFIDVTIDNEDRTAIRLIVEPR
;
A
#
# COMPACT_ATOMS: atom_id res chain seq x y z
N MET A 1 -13.69 -21.72 -11.63
CA MET A 1 -14.17 -21.11 -10.37
C MET A 1 -14.87 -19.81 -10.78
N ASP A 2 -16.15 -19.84 -11.18
CA ASP A 2 -16.85 -18.68 -11.77
C ASP A 2 -18.20 -18.43 -11.09
N ARG A 3 -18.23 -18.45 -9.76
CA ARG A 3 -19.51 -18.34 -9.03
C ARG A 3 -19.57 -17.27 -7.95
N PHE A 4 -18.53 -16.45 -7.76
CA PHE A 4 -18.54 -15.39 -6.73
C PHE A 4 -18.89 -13.99 -7.24
N PHE A 5 -18.75 -13.69 -8.54
CA PHE A 5 -19.02 -12.35 -9.09
C PHE A 5 -20.35 -12.20 -9.85
N SER A 6 -21.13 -13.27 -10.04
CA SER A 6 -22.40 -13.20 -10.81
C SER A 6 -23.60 -12.61 -10.05
N LYS A 7 -23.43 -12.24 -8.78
CA LYS A 7 -24.49 -11.71 -7.91
C LYS A 7 -24.19 -10.35 -7.29
N LEU A 8 -23.02 -9.78 -7.56
CA LEU A 8 -22.74 -8.41 -7.11
C LEU A 8 -23.31 -7.47 -8.17
N ASP A 9 -24.50 -6.94 -7.91
CA ASP A 9 -25.02 -5.84 -8.71
C ASP A 9 -24.20 -4.60 -8.35
N LEU A 10 -23.65 -3.90 -9.35
CA LEU A 10 -22.91 -2.66 -9.08
C LEU A 10 -23.77 -1.63 -8.34
N ARG A 11 -25.10 -1.73 -8.44
CA ARG A 11 -26.07 -0.93 -7.68
C ARG A 11 -26.07 -1.21 -6.17
N ASP A 12 -25.57 -2.37 -5.72
CA ASP A 12 -25.43 -2.70 -4.31
C ASP A 12 -24.18 -2.06 -3.68
N ILE A 13 -23.25 -1.58 -4.52
CA ILE A 13 -22.11 -0.77 -4.05
C ILE A 13 -22.67 0.61 -3.68
N LYS A 14 -22.87 0.82 -2.38
CA LYS A 14 -23.31 2.10 -1.81
C LYS A 14 -22.20 3.14 -1.91
N ILE A 15 -21.96 3.66 -3.11
CA ILE A 15 -21.25 4.92 -3.31
C ILE A 15 -22.32 5.99 -3.14
N ASP A 16 -22.21 6.78 -2.07
CA ASP A 16 -23.11 7.91 -1.85
C ASP A 16 -22.93 8.90 -3.03
N PRO A 17 -23.94 9.10 -3.89
CA PRO A 17 -23.82 9.99 -5.05
C PRO A 17 -23.74 11.46 -4.65
N GLU A 18 -24.08 11.80 -3.40
CA GLU A 18 -23.95 13.15 -2.83
C GLU A 18 -22.63 13.35 -2.10
N ALA A 19 -21.82 12.31 -1.89
CA ALA A 19 -20.50 12.44 -1.31
C ALA A 19 -19.58 13.21 -2.26
N SER A 20 -19.28 14.46 -1.89
CA SER A 20 -18.26 15.27 -2.57
C SER A 20 -16.88 14.78 -2.16
N PHE A 21 -15.98 14.63 -3.14
CA PHE A 21 -14.55 14.50 -2.89
C PHE A 21 -13.85 15.78 -3.34
N PRO A 22 -13.01 16.40 -2.49
CA PRO A 22 -12.71 16.01 -1.11
C PRO A 22 -13.91 16.20 -0.17
N PRO A 23 -14.06 15.37 0.88
CA PRO A 23 -15.03 15.60 1.96
C PRO A 23 -14.71 16.90 2.68
N ASP A 24 -15.36 18.00 2.29
CA ASP A 24 -15.21 19.39 2.73
C ASP A 24 -13.77 19.99 2.64
N GLU A 25 -13.67 21.26 2.26
CA GLU A 25 -12.41 21.98 1.96
C GLU A 25 -11.39 22.01 3.12
N ASP A 26 -11.85 21.85 4.37
CA ASP A 26 -10.98 21.87 5.56
C ASP A 26 -10.23 20.54 5.81
N ALA A 27 -10.52 19.48 5.05
CA ALA A 27 -9.93 18.15 5.29
C ALA A 27 -8.57 17.90 4.58
N TYR A 28 -8.13 18.80 3.68
CA TYR A 28 -6.92 18.62 2.87
C TYR A 28 -6.09 19.90 2.74
N THR A 29 -5.52 20.40 3.84
CA THR A 29 -4.37 21.31 3.74
C THR A 29 -3.10 20.48 3.51
N ASP A 30 -2.83 20.10 2.25
CA ASP A 30 -1.54 19.57 1.82
C ASP A 30 -1.04 20.37 0.60
N ASP A 31 -0.04 21.22 0.84
CA ASP A 31 0.45 22.28 -0.05
C ASP A 31 1.47 21.77 -1.09
N SER A 32 1.26 20.58 -1.66
CA SER A 32 2.19 20.05 -2.67
C SER A 32 1.53 19.14 -3.69
N LEU A 33 0.98 19.72 -4.76
CA LEU A 33 0.64 18.99 -5.98
C LEU A 33 1.21 19.72 -7.19
N SER A 34 2.44 19.34 -7.60
CA SER A 34 2.99 19.70 -8.92
C SER A 34 2.84 18.53 -9.89
N ASP A 35 1.94 18.73 -10.84
CA ASP A 35 1.89 18.26 -12.24
C ASP A 35 2.68 16.99 -12.63
N TRP A 36 1.96 15.90 -12.92
CA TRP A 36 2.51 14.63 -13.39
C TRP A 36 1.92 14.26 -14.75
N SER A 37 2.78 14.14 -15.76
CA SER A 37 2.42 13.70 -17.12
C SER A 37 2.70 12.20 -17.30
N ASN A 38 1.74 11.49 -17.91
CA ASN A 38 1.76 10.03 -18.09
C ASN A 38 2.72 9.59 -19.21
N GLY A 39 3.45 8.49 -18.97
CA GLY A 39 4.22 7.74 -19.98
C GLY A 39 4.18 6.23 -19.70
N GLU A 40 4.04 5.44 -20.77
CA GLU A 40 3.51 4.07 -20.85
C GLU A 40 4.47 2.91 -20.46
N THR A 41 3.83 1.76 -20.23
CA THR A 41 4.24 0.45 -19.65
C THR A 41 5.11 -0.44 -20.57
N SER A 42 5.92 -1.37 -20.00
CA SER A 42 6.03 -2.74 -20.56
C SER A 42 6.76 -3.78 -19.67
N ALA A 43 5.99 -4.79 -19.23
CA ALA A 43 6.21 -6.25 -19.16
C ALA A 43 7.45 -6.90 -18.51
N ALA A 44 7.18 -8.00 -17.77
CA ALA A 44 8.07 -8.67 -16.82
C ALA A 44 8.10 -10.21 -16.97
N PRO A 45 9.04 -10.93 -16.31
CA PRO A 45 8.88 -12.37 -16.00
C PRO A 45 9.23 -12.75 -14.53
N VAL A 46 8.30 -13.34 -13.79
CA VAL A 46 8.23 -14.75 -13.29
C VAL A 46 9.12 -15.05 -12.07
N ALA A 47 8.44 -15.26 -10.94
CA ALA A 47 8.97 -15.44 -9.60
C ALA A 47 9.51 -16.86 -9.34
N THR A 48 10.63 -16.93 -8.62
CA THR A 48 11.10 -18.15 -7.95
C THR A 48 10.95 -17.92 -6.45
N GLU A 49 10.08 -18.71 -5.81
CA GLU A 49 9.89 -18.69 -4.36
C GLU A 49 11.20 -19.08 -3.67
N THR A 50 11.77 -18.16 -2.89
CA THR A 50 12.96 -18.43 -2.07
C THR A 50 12.70 -17.98 -0.62
N GLU A 51 13.22 -18.78 0.30
CA GLU A 51 13.04 -18.77 1.75
C GLU A 51 12.98 -17.38 2.39
N THR A 52 12.04 -17.23 3.33
CA THR A 52 11.88 -16.07 4.21
C THR A 52 13.12 -15.88 5.06
N GLU A 53 14.12 -15.16 4.56
CA GLU A 53 14.96 -14.33 5.42
C GLU A 53 14.01 -13.44 6.24
N ARG A 54 14.28 -13.29 7.53
CA ARG A 54 13.47 -12.48 8.45
C ARG A 54 13.55 -11.01 8.08
N SER A 55 12.89 -10.63 6.99
CA SER A 55 12.61 -9.24 6.63
C SER A 55 11.86 -8.60 7.79
N GLU A 56 12.39 -7.49 8.29
CA GLU A 56 11.79 -6.75 9.40
C GLU A 56 10.43 -6.21 8.96
N VAL A 57 9.37 -6.63 9.66
CA VAL A 57 8.00 -6.19 9.37
C VAL A 57 7.81 -4.75 9.82
N LEU A 58 7.50 -3.86 8.88
CA LEU A 58 7.23 -2.45 9.12
C LEU A 58 5.77 -2.27 9.60
N LYS A 59 5.58 -2.07 10.90
CA LYS A 59 4.25 -1.83 11.48
C LYS A 59 3.87 -0.35 11.39
N VAL A 60 2.72 -0.05 10.81
CA VAL A 60 2.22 1.31 10.58
C VAL A 60 1.01 1.60 11.45
N SER A 61 0.93 2.81 11.99
CA SER A 61 -0.19 3.32 12.77
C SER A 61 -0.81 4.55 12.10
N ALA A 62 -1.98 4.98 12.56
CA ALA A 62 -2.61 6.22 12.08
C ALA A 62 -1.76 7.49 12.31
N ARG A 63 -0.80 7.45 13.25
CA ARG A 63 0.12 8.57 13.55
C ARG A 63 1.46 8.48 12.82
N SER A 64 1.69 7.41 12.07
CA SER A 64 2.93 7.24 11.32
C SER A 64 3.03 8.31 10.23
N ARG A 65 4.22 8.88 10.05
CA ARG A 65 4.50 9.87 9.00
C ARG A 65 4.79 9.14 7.69
N PRO A 66 4.01 9.36 6.60
CA PRO A 66 4.17 8.59 5.37
C PRO A 66 5.58 8.65 4.77
N SER A 67 6.21 9.83 4.78
CA SER A 67 7.59 10.00 4.26
C SER A 67 8.64 9.21 5.05
N ALA A 68 8.51 9.11 6.38
CA ALA A 68 9.42 8.33 7.21
C ALA A 68 9.27 6.83 6.94
N VAL A 69 8.04 6.34 6.84
CA VAL A 69 7.74 4.94 6.49
C VAL A 69 8.22 4.64 5.07
N ALA A 70 8.05 5.58 4.13
CA ALA A 70 8.50 5.44 2.75
C ALA A 70 10.02 5.25 2.64
N GLY A 71 10.78 6.05 3.40
CA GLY A 71 12.23 5.88 3.48
C GLY A 71 12.65 4.50 4.00
N ALA A 72 11.96 3.99 5.03
CA ALA A 72 12.19 2.63 5.53
C ALA A 72 11.85 1.55 4.50
N ILE A 73 10.70 1.66 3.82
CA ILE A 73 10.31 0.73 2.74
C ILE A 73 11.38 0.72 1.63
N ALA A 74 11.76 1.89 1.13
CA ALA A 74 12.74 2.00 0.05
C ALA A 74 14.12 1.48 0.46
N GLY A 75 14.54 1.71 1.71
CA GLY A 75 15.76 1.15 2.28
C GLY A 75 15.73 -0.38 2.29
N VAL A 76 14.67 -0.96 2.88
CA VAL A 76 14.50 -2.41 2.94
C VAL A 76 14.45 -3.03 1.54
N VAL A 77 13.70 -2.46 0.60
CA VAL A 77 13.64 -2.98 -0.78
C VAL A 77 15.02 -2.95 -1.46
N ARG A 78 15.84 -1.91 -1.23
CA ARG A 78 17.20 -1.85 -1.80
C ARG A 78 18.15 -2.88 -1.18
N GLU A 79 17.96 -3.19 0.10
CA GLU A 79 18.83 -4.11 0.84
C GLU A 79 18.44 -5.58 0.66
N SER A 80 17.14 -5.89 0.77
CA SER A 80 16.61 -7.27 0.80
C SER A 80 15.77 -7.63 -0.42
N GLY A 81 15.50 -6.69 -1.33
CA GLY A 81 14.61 -6.89 -2.46
C GLY A 81 13.12 -6.96 -2.08
N ARG A 82 12.76 -6.89 -0.79
CA ARG A 82 11.37 -7.06 -0.36
C ARG A 82 11.08 -6.45 1.01
N ALA A 83 10.13 -5.51 1.04
CA ALA A 83 9.60 -4.94 2.28
C ALA A 83 8.20 -5.48 2.58
N GLU A 84 7.95 -5.79 3.85
CA GLU A 84 6.61 -6.12 4.35
C GLU A 84 6.11 -5.00 5.26
N VAL A 85 4.94 -4.46 4.96
CA VAL A 85 4.26 -3.43 5.75
C VAL A 85 2.96 -4.00 6.30
N GLN A 86 2.70 -3.82 7.60
CA GLN A 86 1.46 -4.24 8.25
C GLN A 86 0.74 -3.05 8.87
N ALA A 87 -0.57 -2.95 8.64
CA ALA A 87 -1.40 -1.87 9.15
C ALA A 87 -2.78 -2.37 9.59
N ILE A 88 -3.31 -1.80 10.68
CA ILE A 88 -4.63 -2.15 11.23
C ILE A 88 -5.49 -0.91 11.36
N GLY A 89 -6.70 -1.00 10.81
CA GLY A 89 -7.66 0.10 10.80
C GLY A 89 -7.42 1.10 9.67
N ALA A 90 -8.45 1.91 9.39
CA ALA A 90 -8.49 2.81 8.24
C ALA A 90 -7.35 3.85 8.24
N GLY A 91 -7.10 4.49 9.38
CA GLY A 91 -6.05 5.50 9.48
C GLY A 91 -4.66 4.94 9.21
N ALA A 92 -4.30 3.81 9.83
CA ALA A 92 -3.00 3.17 9.60
C ALA A 92 -2.85 2.68 8.16
N THR A 93 -3.92 2.11 7.59
CA THR A 93 -3.92 1.62 6.20
C THR A 93 -3.71 2.78 5.22
N ASN A 94 -4.37 3.92 5.43
CA ASN A 94 -4.16 5.12 4.62
C ASN A 94 -2.70 5.60 4.67
N GLN A 95 -2.10 5.65 5.88
CA GLN A 95 -0.69 6.05 6.02
C GLN A 95 0.26 5.06 5.35
N ALA A 96 -0.03 3.75 5.44
CA ALA A 96 0.76 2.71 4.77
C ALA A 96 0.69 2.84 3.24
N VAL A 97 -0.50 3.05 2.68
CA VAL A 97 -0.68 3.22 1.23
C VAL A 97 0.01 4.50 0.73
N LYS A 98 -0.11 5.62 1.46
CA LYS A 98 0.63 6.86 1.14
C LYS A 98 2.14 6.63 1.18
N ALA A 99 2.64 5.90 2.17
CA ALA A 99 4.06 5.58 2.28
C ALA A 99 4.54 4.69 1.13
N VAL A 100 3.74 3.69 0.72
CA VAL A 100 4.05 2.85 -0.44
C VAL A 100 4.13 3.68 -1.72
N ALA A 101 3.21 4.62 -1.93
CA ALA A 101 3.25 5.51 -3.09
C ALA A 101 4.56 6.30 -3.15
N ILE A 102 4.92 6.98 -2.06
CA ILE A 102 6.18 7.75 -1.96
C ILE A 102 7.41 6.84 -2.11
N ALA A 103 7.39 5.64 -1.51
CA ALA A 103 8.50 4.70 -1.60
C ALA A 103 8.75 4.23 -3.04
N ARG A 104 7.69 4.05 -3.83
CA ARG A 104 7.81 3.71 -5.25
C ARG A 104 8.50 4.82 -6.03
N ASP A 105 8.21 6.09 -5.74
CA ASP A 105 8.91 7.21 -6.37
C ASP A 105 10.41 7.21 -6.00
N TYR A 106 10.75 7.04 -4.72
CA TYR A 106 12.14 6.93 -4.27
C TYR A 106 12.90 5.77 -4.92
N LEU A 107 12.25 4.62 -5.08
CA LEU A 107 12.82 3.45 -5.72
C LEU A 107 13.01 3.68 -7.23
N HIS A 108 12.03 4.31 -7.88
CA HIS A 108 12.07 4.64 -9.30
C HIS A 108 13.22 5.59 -9.64
N GLU A 109 13.49 6.61 -8.80
CA GLU A 109 14.65 7.51 -8.94
C GLU A 109 16.00 6.76 -8.96
N THR A 110 16.04 5.57 -8.35
CA THR A 110 17.21 4.68 -8.32
C THR A 110 17.16 3.55 -9.36
N GLY A 111 16.22 3.60 -10.31
CA GLY A 111 16.06 2.60 -11.37
C GLY A 111 15.40 1.30 -10.93
N ILE A 112 14.71 1.30 -9.79
CA ILE A 112 13.97 0.13 -9.27
C ILE A 112 12.47 0.36 -9.51
N GLU A 113 11.88 -0.41 -10.43
CA GLU A 113 10.43 -0.44 -10.60
C GLU A 113 9.82 -1.40 -9.57
N ALA A 114 9.02 -0.88 -8.63
CA ALA A 114 8.42 -1.67 -7.56
C ALA A 114 6.89 -1.77 -7.70
N VAL A 115 6.36 -2.93 -7.31
CA VAL A 115 4.92 -3.22 -7.21
C VAL A 115 4.50 -3.36 -5.74
N CYS A 116 3.19 -3.24 -5.48
CA CYS A 116 2.60 -3.47 -4.17
C CYS A 116 1.56 -4.58 -4.25
N LEU A 117 1.68 -5.59 -3.39
CA LEU A 117 0.78 -6.74 -3.31
C LEU A 117 0.04 -6.71 -1.95
N PRO A 118 -1.23 -6.24 -1.92
CA PRO A 118 -2.03 -6.23 -0.70
C PRO A 118 -2.62 -7.61 -0.39
N ALA A 119 -2.68 -7.95 0.90
CA ALA A 119 -3.35 -9.15 1.41
C ALA A 119 -3.96 -8.88 2.79
N PHE A 120 -5.03 -9.60 3.13
CA PHE A 120 -5.48 -9.70 4.52
C PHE A 120 -4.59 -10.70 5.27
N ILE A 121 -4.31 -10.38 6.54
CA ILE A 121 -3.67 -11.30 7.47
C ILE A 121 -4.37 -11.21 8.82
N ASP A 122 -4.33 -12.29 9.59
CA ASP A 122 -4.74 -12.28 10.99
C ASP A 122 -3.52 -12.01 11.87
N VAL A 123 -3.67 -11.09 12.82
CA VAL A 123 -2.64 -10.74 13.80
C VAL A 123 -3.24 -10.67 15.19
N THR A 124 -2.51 -11.15 16.19
CA THR A 124 -2.93 -11.06 17.58
C THR A 124 -2.38 -9.79 18.21
N ILE A 125 -3.26 -8.94 18.75
CA ILE A 125 -2.93 -7.72 19.48
C ILE A 125 -3.70 -7.72 20.79
N ASP A 126 -3.02 -7.47 21.90
CA ASP A 126 -3.64 -7.45 23.24
C ASP A 126 -4.48 -8.70 23.54
N ASN A 127 -4.00 -9.86 23.07
CA ASN A 127 -4.65 -11.16 23.19
C ASN A 127 -5.98 -11.31 22.42
N GLU A 128 -6.28 -10.39 21.50
CA GLU A 128 -7.40 -10.42 20.57
C GLU A 128 -6.91 -10.59 19.12
N ASP A 129 -7.59 -11.44 18.36
CA ASP A 129 -7.33 -11.59 16.93
C ASP A 129 -7.97 -10.44 16.16
N ARG A 130 -7.15 -9.77 15.34
CA ARG A 130 -7.54 -8.64 14.50
C ARG A 130 -7.14 -8.93 13.06
N THR A 131 -8.00 -8.58 12.12
CA THR A 131 -7.65 -8.59 10.70
C THR A 131 -6.86 -7.33 10.36
N ALA A 132 -5.66 -7.52 9.80
CA ALA A 132 -4.78 -6.47 9.33
C ALA A 132 -4.66 -6.49 7.80
N ILE A 133 -4.20 -5.38 7.23
CA ILE A 133 -3.72 -5.31 5.86
C ILE A 133 -2.21 -5.50 5.88
N ARG A 134 -1.73 -6.45 5.07
CA ARG A 134 -0.33 -6.63 4.72
C ARG A 134 -0.09 -6.09 3.31
N LEU A 135 0.92 -5.26 3.15
CA LEU A 135 1.39 -4.78 1.85
C LEU A 135 2.82 -5.29 1.65
N ILE A 136 3.03 -6.09 0.61
CA ILE A 136 4.37 -6.48 0.16
C ILE A 136 4.80 -5.51 -0.93
N VAL A 137 5.99 -4.93 -0.79
CA VAL A 137 6.62 -4.08 -1.82
C VAL A 137 7.90 -4.75 -2.29
N GLU A 138 8.00 -4.99 -3.60
CA GLU A 138 9.15 -5.68 -4.23
C GLU A 138 9.38 -5.20 -5.68
N PRO A 139 10.62 -5.29 -6.21
CA PRO A 139 10.92 -5.00 -7.61
C PRO A 139 10.19 -5.94 -8.59
N ARG A 140 9.96 -5.48 -9.83
CA ARG A 140 9.25 -6.27 -10.85
C ARG A 140 10.04 -6.56 -12.12
#